data_AF-A0A8I1QF97-F1
#
_entry.id   AF-A0A8I1QF97-F1
#
_cell.length_a   1.000
_cell.length_b   1.000
_cell.length_c   1.000
_cell.angle_alpha   90.00
_cell.angle_beta   90.00
_cell.angle_gamma   90.00
#
_symmetry.space_group_name_H-M   'P 1'
#
loop_
_entity.id
_entity.type
_entity.pdbx_description
1 polymer ?
#
loop_
_entity_poly.entity_id
_entity_poly.type
_entity_poly.pdbx_seq_one_letter_code
_entity_poly.pdbx_strand_id
1 'polypeptide(L)'
;MLAPIVEILCDIDDFCKEWFQESSAYLLTSPHRRRRRSCRMSASELMTLVILFHLSHYRKFKDYYQDCAERYEELFPKVGELQPIYRNYVQHPHSISGLFSLTIG
;
A
#
# COMPACT_ATOMS: atom_id res chain seq x y z
N MET A 1 -13.76 20.35 1.41
CA MET A 1 -13.14 19.82 2.66
C MET A 1 -12.75 18.40 2.34
N LEU A 2 -11.45 18.09 2.32
CA LEU A 2 -11.01 16.70 2.25
C LEU A 2 -11.52 16.03 3.53
N ALA A 3 -12.18 14.88 3.42
CA ALA A 3 -12.54 14.08 4.59
C ALA A 3 -11.27 13.86 5.45
N PRO A 4 -11.38 13.82 6.79
CA PRO A 4 -10.29 13.41 7.66
C PRO A 4 -9.66 12.12 7.12
N ILE A 5 -8.34 12.06 7.04
CA ILE A 5 -7.59 10.88 6.57
C ILE A 5 -8.04 9.57 7.27
N VAL A 6 -8.54 9.69 8.50
CA VAL A 6 -9.13 8.59 9.28
C VAL A 6 -10.39 8.02 8.62
N GLU A 7 -11.28 8.85 8.09
CA GLU A 7 -12.49 8.39 7.40
C GLU A 7 -12.12 7.63 6.13
N ILE A 8 -11.16 8.16 5.36
CA ILE A 8 -10.63 7.49 4.17
C ILE A 8 -10.00 6.14 4.53
N LEU A 9 -9.28 6.07 5.66
CA LEU A 9 -8.71 4.82 6.16
C LEU A 9 -9.78 3.80 6.53
N CYS A 10 -10.83 4.21 7.26
CA CYS A 10 -11.94 3.36 7.64
C CYS A 10 -12.65 2.79 6.41
N ASP A 11 -13.02 3.65 5.45
CA ASP A 11 -13.69 3.25 4.22
C ASP A 11 -12.87 2.23 3.41
N ILE A 12 -11.55 2.46 3.31
CA ILE A 12 -10.64 1.55 2.61
C ILE A 12 -10.45 0.24 3.39
N ASP A 13 -10.43 0.28 4.72
CA ASP A 13 -10.31 -0.92 5.54
C ASP A 13 -11.52 -1.83 5.39
N ASP A 14 -12.73 -1.27 5.42
CA ASP A 14 -13.97 -2.01 5.20
C ASP A 14 -14.06 -2.55 3.76
N PHE A 15 -13.71 -1.75 2.75
CA PHE A 15 -13.58 -2.21 1.37
C PHE A 15 -12.60 -3.39 1.25
N CYS A 16 -11.43 -3.31 1.88
CA CYS A 16 -10.43 -4.37 1.83
C CYS A 16 -10.95 -5.67 2.48
N LYS A 17 -11.66 -5.59 3.62
CA LYS A 17 -12.24 -6.78 4.26
C LYS A 17 -13.18 -7.52 3.32
N GLU A 18 -14.08 -6.80 2.67
CA GLU A 18 -15.04 -7.37 1.72
C GLU A 18 -14.31 -7.91 0.47
N TRP A 19 -13.44 -7.10 -0.12
CA TRP A 19 -12.70 -7.47 -1.33
C TRP A 19 -11.85 -8.72 -1.13
N PHE A 20 -11.08 -8.82 -0.04
CA PHE A 20 -10.21 -9.98 0.18
C PHE A 20 -11.00 -11.26 0.46
N GLN A 21 -12.20 -11.17 1.03
CA GLN A 21 -13.08 -12.34 1.20
C GLN A 21 -13.55 -12.90 -0.15
N GLU A 22 -13.87 -12.03 -1.11
CA GLU A 22 -14.47 -12.42 -2.40
C GLU A 22 -13.45 -12.57 -3.53
N SER A 23 -12.26 -11.97 -3.38
CA SER A 23 -11.24 -11.87 -4.44
C SER A 23 -10.73 -13.20 -4.97
N SER A 24 -10.80 -14.29 -4.18
CA SER A 24 -10.24 -15.59 -4.55
C SER A 24 -10.80 -16.14 -5.88
N ALA A 25 -12.05 -15.80 -6.22
CA ALA A 25 -12.69 -16.22 -7.47
C ALA A 25 -12.20 -15.44 -8.70
N TYR A 26 -11.61 -14.25 -8.50
CA TYR A 26 -11.20 -13.33 -9.57
C TYR A 26 -9.69 -13.32 -9.80
N LEU A 27 -8.91 -13.96 -8.92
CA LEU A 27 -7.46 -14.03 -9.04
C LEU A 27 -7.04 -15.09 -10.06
N LEU A 28 -6.23 -14.69 -11.03
CA LEU A 28 -5.61 -15.61 -11.97
C LEU A 28 -4.71 -16.59 -11.22
N THR A 29 -4.87 -17.88 -11.47
CA THR A 29 -3.97 -18.92 -10.96
C THR A 29 -2.56 -18.67 -11.50
N SER A 30 -1.64 -18.26 -10.63
CA SER A 30 -0.25 -18.06 -11.01
C SER A 30 0.47 -19.41 -11.14
N PRO A 31 1.05 -19.75 -12.31
CA PRO A 31 1.79 -21.01 -12.49
C PRO A 31 3.13 -21.03 -11.74
N HIS A 32 3.55 -19.90 -11.17
CA HIS A 32 4.71 -19.80 -10.31
C HIS A 32 4.28 -19.30 -8.93
N ARG A 33 4.51 -20.13 -7.90
CA ARG A 33 4.26 -19.78 -6.50
C ARG A 33 5.16 -18.60 -6.13
N ARG A 34 4.63 -17.37 -6.22
CA ARG A 34 5.32 -16.18 -5.73
C ARG A 34 5.49 -16.30 -4.22
N ARG A 35 6.64 -15.87 -3.72
CA ARG A 35 6.97 -15.91 -2.30
C ARG A 35 6.01 -14.99 -1.54
N ARG A 36 5.09 -15.58 -0.76
CA ARG A 36 4.33 -14.87 0.27
C ARG A 36 5.30 -14.38 1.35
N ARG A 37 5.81 -13.15 1.20
CA ARG A 37 6.43 -12.46 2.32
C ARG A 37 5.30 -11.86 3.12
N SER A 38 5.31 -12.08 4.43
CA SER A 38 4.46 -11.31 5.34
C SER A 38 4.82 -9.83 5.17
N CYS A 39 3.99 -9.09 4.45
CA CYS A 39 4.02 -7.64 4.54
C CYS A 39 3.54 -7.32 5.97
N ARG A 40 4.30 -6.53 6.71
CA ARG A 40 3.90 -6.15 8.09
C ARG A 40 2.77 -5.13 8.06
N MET A 41 2.63 -4.39 6.96
CA MET A 41 1.51 -3.51 6.66
C MET A 41 0.32 -4.26 6.05
N SER A 42 -0.88 -3.88 6.45
CA SER A 42 -2.11 -4.40 5.87
C SER A 42 -2.28 -3.91 4.43
N ALA A 43 -3.13 -4.60 3.68
CA ALA A 43 -3.48 -4.17 2.34
C ALA A 43 -4.26 -2.85 2.34
N SER A 44 -5.09 -2.60 3.36
CA SER A 44 -5.82 -1.34 3.53
C SER A 44 -4.86 -0.17 3.72
N GLU A 45 -3.87 -0.29 4.60
CA GLU A 45 -2.85 0.75 4.81
C GLU A 45 -2.09 1.07 3.51
N LEU A 46 -1.71 0.03 2.74
CA LEU A 46 -1.02 0.22 1.46
C LEU A 46 -1.94 0.90 0.42
N MET A 47 -3.20 0.48 0.31
CA MET A 47 -4.16 1.09 -0.62
C MET A 47 -4.35 2.57 -0.29
N THR A 48 -4.49 2.92 0.99
CA THR A 48 -4.63 4.31 1.40
C THR A 48 -3.39 5.13 1.06
N LEU A 49 -2.19 4.61 1.30
CA LEU A 49 -0.95 5.28 0.92
C LEU A 49 -0.89 5.58 -0.59
N VAL A 50 -1.32 4.64 -1.43
CA VAL A 50 -1.32 4.81 -2.89
C VAL A 50 -2.37 5.82 -3.34
N ILE A 51 -3.59 5.76 -2.80
CA ILE A 51 -4.66 6.72 -3.12
C ILE A 51 -4.24 8.13 -2.75
N LEU A 52 -3.74 8.32 -1.53
CA LEU A 52 -3.27 9.61 -1.05
C LEU A 52 -2.08 10.12 -1.87
N PHE A 53 -1.17 9.24 -2.31
CA PHE A 53 -0.10 9.62 -3.24
C PHE A 53 -0.68 10.23 -4.52
N HIS A 54 -1.65 9.57 -5.16
CA HIS A 54 -2.28 10.07 -6.38
C HIS A 54 -3.00 11.41 -6.18
N LEU A 55 -3.60 11.63 -5.00
CA LEU A 55 -4.27 12.88 -4.64
C LEU A 55 -3.32 14.00 -4.21
N SER A 56 -2.12 13.65 -3.75
CA SER A 56 -1.15 14.59 -3.16
C SER A 56 -0.32 15.39 -4.19
N HIS A 57 -0.48 15.10 -5.49
CA HIS A 57 0.27 15.71 -6.60
C HIS A 57 1.80 15.54 -6.55
N TYR A 58 2.32 14.65 -5.71
CA TYR A 58 3.75 14.34 -5.71
C TYR A 58 4.15 13.65 -7.01
N ARG A 59 5.25 14.11 -7.62
CA ARG A 59 5.79 13.47 -8.83
C ARG A 59 6.48 12.14 -8.55
N LYS A 60 7.05 12.01 -7.36
CA LYS A 60 7.83 10.85 -6.92
C LYS A 60 7.18 10.26 -5.68
N PHE A 61 6.78 8.99 -5.78
CA PHE A 61 6.30 8.22 -4.62
C PHE A 61 7.32 8.21 -3.48
N LYS A 62 8.61 8.29 -3.84
CA LYS A 62 9.72 8.38 -2.89
C LYS A 62 9.59 9.53 -1.90
N ASP A 63 9.40 10.72 -2.43
CA ASP A 63 9.34 11.93 -1.62
C ASP A 63 8.04 11.92 -0.80
N TYR A 64 6.92 11.54 -1.42
CA TYR A 64 5.63 11.39 -0.75
C TYR A 64 5.68 10.44 0.45
N TYR A 65 6.26 9.25 0.28
CA TYR A 65 6.28 8.22 1.31
C TYR A 65 7.11 8.67 2.52
N GLN A 66 8.20 9.40 2.31
CA GLN A 66 9.03 9.91 3.39
C GLN A 66 8.27 10.97 4.21
N ASP A 67 7.61 11.91 3.53
CA ASP A 67 6.77 12.92 4.18
C ASP A 67 5.56 12.30 4.91
N CYS A 68 4.98 11.24 4.35
CA CYS A 68 3.86 10.52 4.94
C CYS A 68 4.27 9.78 6.22
N ALA A 69 5.45 9.14 6.20
CA ALA A 69 6.00 8.46 7.37
C ALA A 69 6.25 9.40 8.55
N GLU A 70 6.66 10.64 8.28
CA GLU A 70 6.84 11.67 9.31
C GLU A 70 5.51 12.28 9.77
N ARG A 71 4.54 12.47 8.86
CA ARG A 71 3.29 13.20 9.15
C ARG A 71 2.20 12.34 9.79
N TYR A 72 2.19 11.03 9.50
CA TYR A 72 1.09 10.14 9.87
C TYR A 72 1.58 8.88 10.59
N GLU A 73 2.66 8.99 11.36
CA GLU A 73 3.22 7.88 12.15
C GLU A 73 2.17 7.21 13.05
N GLU A 74 1.29 8.00 13.67
CA GLU A 74 0.21 7.50 14.54
C GLU A 74 -0.85 6.69 13.77
N LEU A 75 -1.12 7.05 12.52
CA LEU A 75 -2.14 6.41 11.68
C LEU A 75 -1.58 5.21 10.91
N PHE A 76 -0.28 5.22 10.64
CA PHE A 76 0.42 4.14 9.97
C PHE A 76 1.65 3.72 10.80
N PRO A 77 1.44 3.08 11.97
CA PRO A 77 2.55 2.75 12.89
C PRO A 77 3.61 1.82 12.27
N LYS A 78 3.27 1.14 11.18
CA LYS A 78 4.16 0.24 10.45
C LYS A 78 4.73 0.85 9.16
N VAL A 79 4.45 2.14 8.90
CA VAL A 79 4.92 2.83 7.70
C VAL A 79 6.43 2.81 7.60
N GLY A 80 7.16 3.06 8.70
CA GLY A 80 8.63 2.99 8.72
C GLY A 80 9.19 1.61 8.37
N GLU A 81 8.41 0.55 8.54
CA GLU A 81 8.81 -0.83 8.22
C GLU A 81 8.71 -1.15 6.73
N LEU A 82 8.08 -0.29 5.91
CA LEU A 82 8.15 -0.37 4.45
C LEU A 82 9.51 0.11 3.91
N GLN A 83 10.34 0.81 4.71
CA GLN A 83 11.65 1.33 4.27
C GLN A 83 12.56 0.29 3.59
N PRO A 84 12.66 -0.98 4.04
CA PRO A 84 13.48 -1.99 3.37
C PRO A 84 12.91 -2.43 2.01
N ILE A 85 11.58 -2.50 1.88
CA ILE A 85 10.90 -2.82 0.62
C ILE A 85 11.07 -1.65 -0.36
N TYR A 86 10.83 -0.45 0.15
CA TYR A 86 11.04 0.82 -0.53
C TYR A 86 12.49 1.03 -1.00
N ARG A 87 13.49 0.69 -0.18
CA ARG A 87 14.92 0.81 -0.54
C ARG A 87 15.26 -0.03 -1.77
N ASN A 88 14.72 -1.25 -1.88
CA ASN A 88 14.87 -2.10 -3.08
C ASN A 88 14.12 -1.52 -4.28
N TYR A 89 12.97 -0.89 -4.04
CA TYR A 89 12.12 -0.27 -5.05
C TYR A 89 12.72 0.98 -5.70
N VAL A 90 13.36 1.83 -4.90
CA VAL A 90 14.03 3.06 -5.33
C VAL A 90 15.28 2.76 -6.17
N GLN A 91 15.93 1.61 -5.93
CA GLN A 91 17.06 1.16 -6.76
C GLN A 91 16.60 0.66 -8.15
N HIS A 92 15.34 0.21 -8.30
CA HIS A 92 14.77 -0.31 -9.56
C HIS A 92 13.35 0.25 -9.81
N PRO A 93 13.23 1.50 -10.30
CA PRO A 93 11.98 2.28 -10.25
C PRO A 93 10.91 1.93 -11.29
N HIS A 94 10.99 0.78 -11.96
CA HIS A 94 10.30 0.62 -13.26
C HIS A 94 8.78 0.42 -13.22
N SER A 95 8.14 0.21 -12.06
CA SER A 95 6.67 0.17 -12.01
C SER A 95 6.14 0.06 -10.58
N ILE A 96 5.09 0.80 -10.23
CA ILE A 96 4.28 0.66 -9.00
C ILE A 96 3.73 -0.79 -8.82
N SER A 97 3.75 -1.61 -9.87
CA SER A 97 3.19 -2.97 -9.92
C SER A 97 3.76 -3.97 -8.90
N GLY A 98 5.01 -3.85 -8.49
CA GLY A 98 5.59 -4.68 -7.42
C GLY A 98 5.14 -4.29 -5.99
N LEU A 99 4.55 -3.10 -5.75
CA LEU A 99 3.95 -2.76 -4.45
C LEU A 99 2.62 -3.51 -4.31
N PHE A 100 1.83 -3.56 -5.39
CA PHE A 100 0.61 -4.37 -5.48
C PHE A 100 0.88 -5.89 -5.52
N SER A 101 2.00 -6.32 -6.12
CA SER A 101 2.39 -7.74 -6.14
C SER A 101 2.76 -8.30 -4.76
N LEU A 102 2.97 -7.45 -3.75
CA LEU A 102 3.30 -7.87 -2.38
C LEU A 102 2.06 -8.04 -1.49
N THR A 103 0.91 -7.50 -1.88
CA THR A 103 -0.35 -7.57 -1.12
C THR A 103 -1.38 -8.52 -1.72
N ILE A 104 -1.33 -8.80 -3.03
CA ILE A 104 -2.32 -9.64 -3.73
C ILE A 104 -1.72 -11.01 -4.13
N GLY A 105 -0.96 -11.65 -3.22
CA GLY A 105 -0.33 -12.95 -3.45
C GLY A 105 -0.56 -13.93 -2.31
#